data_AF-A0A9E7H3K3-F1
#
_entry.id   AF-A0A9E7H3K3-F1
#
_cell.length_a   1.000
_cell.length_b   1.000
_cell.length_c   1.000
_cell.angle_alpha   90.00
_cell.angle_beta   90.00
_cell.angle_gamma   90.00
#
_symmetry.space_group_name_H-M   'P 1'
#
loop_
_entity.id
_entity.type
_entity.pdbx_description
1 polymer ?
#
loop_
_entity_poly.entity_id
_entity_poly.type
_entity_poly.pdbx_seq_one_letter_code
_entity_poly.pdbx_strand_id
1 'polypeptide(L)'
;MPQSPSSRWCPTPEQLMILEEMYRSGVRTPSAQQIQQITAHLSNYGRIEGKNVFYWFQNHKARERQKLRRRLSRHYQLLCSGHSLPHHQLYCMQDATAFPQSRHHATPTHSLHLVLHSHPTLFLPSHQ
;
A
#
# COMPACT_ATOMS: atom_id res chain seq x y z
N MET A 1 -22.98 -25.44 -21.47
CA MET A 1 -23.68 -25.06 -20.22
C MET A 1 -23.96 -23.56 -20.28
N PRO A 2 -25.23 -23.10 -20.27
CA PRO A 2 -25.53 -21.68 -20.26
C PRO A 2 -25.09 -21.08 -18.92
N GLN A 3 -24.17 -20.12 -18.97
CA GLN A 3 -23.74 -19.35 -17.80
C GLN A 3 -24.89 -18.43 -17.41
N SER A 4 -25.50 -18.65 -16.24
CA SER A 4 -26.53 -17.75 -15.72
C SER A 4 -25.97 -16.33 -15.62
N PRO A 5 -26.69 -15.28 -16.07
CA PRO A 5 -26.19 -13.92 -16.01
C PRO A 5 -25.91 -13.54 -14.56
N SER A 6 -24.63 -13.37 -14.22
CA SER A 6 -24.22 -12.87 -12.92
C SER A 6 -24.74 -11.44 -12.79
N SER A 7 -25.82 -11.24 -12.05
CA SER A 7 -26.27 -9.90 -11.65
C SER A 7 -25.12 -9.23 -10.91
N ARG A 8 -24.55 -8.19 -11.53
CA ARG A 8 -23.42 -7.45 -10.97
C ARG A 8 -23.91 -6.67 -9.77
N TRP A 9 -23.25 -6.83 -8.63
CA TRP A 9 -23.60 -6.07 -7.43
C TRP A 9 -23.33 -4.57 -7.65
N CYS A 10 -24.36 -3.76 -7.47
CA CYS A 10 -24.29 -2.31 -7.43
C CYS A 10 -24.39 -1.88 -5.96
N PRO A 11 -23.26 -1.60 -5.27
CA PRO A 11 -23.28 -1.24 -3.86
C PRO A 11 -23.98 0.11 -3.64
N THR A 12 -24.74 0.21 -2.55
CA THR A 12 -25.28 1.51 -2.12
C THR A 12 -24.21 2.35 -1.41
N PRO A 13 -24.36 3.68 -1.35
CA PRO A 13 -23.44 4.55 -0.61
C PRO A 13 -23.26 4.11 0.86
N GLU A 14 -24.35 3.72 1.52
CA GLU A 14 -24.35 3.28 2.92
C GLU A 14 -23.54 1.99 3.09
N GLN A 15 -23.69 1.03 2.16
CA GLN A 15 -22.91 -0.20 2.19
C GLN A 15 -21.41 0.08 2.04
N LEU A 16 -21.04 1.02 1.17
CA LEU A 16 -19.64 1.42 0.99
C LEU A 16 -19.09 2.09 2.24
N MET A 17 -19.83 3.03 2.84
CA MET A 17 -19.41 3.73 4.05
C MET A 17 -19.11 2.76 5.19
N ILE A 18 -20.00 1.79 5.44
CA ILE A 18 -19.82 0.79 6.50
C ILE A 18 -18.60 -0.11 6.21
N LEU A 19 -18.44 -0.57 4.97
CA LEU A 19 -17.29 -1.40 4.57
C LEU A 19 -15.97 -0.63 4.71
N GLU A 20 -15.93 0.65 4.33
CA GLU A 20 -14.76 1.52 4.48
C GLU A 20 -14.42 1.77 5.94
N GLU A 21 -15.41 2.05 6.78
CA GLU A 21 -15.21 2.25 8.22
C GLU A 21 -14.63 1.00 8.89
N MET A 22 -15.19 -0.17 8.62
CA MET A 22 -14.65 -1.44 9.12
C MET A 22 -13.21 -1.69 8.66
N TYR A 23 -12.89 -1.33 7.41
CA TYR A 23 -11.52 -1.48 6.91
C TYR A 23 -10.55 -0.52 7.62
N ARG A 24 -10.98 0.73 7.85
CA ARG A 24 -10.20 1.76 8.56
C ARG A 24 -9.99 1.42 10.03
N SER A 25 -10.97 0.77 10.67
CA SER A 25 -10.87 0.31 12.06
C SER A 25 -9.99 -0.93 12.24
N GLY A 26 -9.52 -1.54 11.15
CA GLY A 26 -8.50 -2.59 11.17
C GLY A 26 -8.95 -3.95 10.60
N VAL A 27 -10.21 -4.11 10.22
CA VAL A 27 -10.69 -5.35 9.61
C VAL A 27 -10.20 -5.44 8.15
N ARG A 28 -9.04 -6.07 7.92
CA ARG A 28 -8.46 -6.20 6.57
C ARG A 28 -8.62 -7.59 5.94
N THR A 29 -8.83 -8.59 6.78
CA THR A 29 -8.99 -10.01 6.43
C THR A 29 -10.09 -10.63 7.29
N PRO A 30 -11.36 -10.31 7.04
CA PRO A 30 -12.45 -10.89 7.80
C PRO A 30 -12.47 -12.42 7.61
N SER A 31 -12.69 -13.14 8.70
CA SER A 31 -12.95 -14.58 8.68
C SER A 31 -14.28 -14.91 8.00
N ALA A 32 -14.54 -16.18 7.70
CA ALA A 32 -15.80 -16.61 7.10
C ALA A 32 -17.03 -16.22 7.94
N GLN A 33 -16.95 -16.37 9.27
CA GLN A 33 -18.01 -15.95 10.19
C GLN A 33 -18.23 -14.44 10.16
N GLN A 34 -17.15 -13.65 10.16
CA GLN A 34 -17.25 -12.20 10.05
C GLN A 34 -17.84 -11.77 8.71
N ILE A 35 -17.50 -12.44 7.60
CA ILE A 35 -18.12 -12.19 6.30
C ILE A 35 -19.63 -12.40 6.37
N GLN A 36 -20.10 -13.48 7.01
CA GLN A 36 -21.53 -13.72 7.19
C GLN A 36 -22.20 -12.62 8.02
N GLN A 37 -21.60 -12.23 9.15
CA GLN A 37 -22.12 -11.16 10.02
C GLN A 37 -22.20 -9.81 9.29
N ILE A 38 -21.13 -9.45 8.58
CA ILE A 38 -21.07 -8.23 7.78
C ILE A 38 -22.12 -8.26 6.68
N THR A 39 -22.27 -9.39 5.98
CA THR A 39 -23.29 -9.56 4.93
C THR A 39 -24.69 -9.39 5.48
N ALA A 40 -24.98 -10.01 6.63
CA ALA A 40 -26.28 -9.89 7.30
C ALA A 40 -26.58 -8.43 7.64
N HIS A 41 -25.64 -7.71 8.24
CA HIS A 41 -25.80 -6.29 8.56
C HIS A 41 -25.97 -5.41 7.30
N LEU A 42 -25.17 -5.64 6.26
CA LEU A 42 -25.24 -4.85 5.03
C LEU A 42 -26.51 -5.12 4.21
N SER A 43 -27.18 -6.26 4.44
CA SER A 43 -28.44 -6.61 3.77
C SER A 43 -29.59 -5.66 4.13
N ASN A 44 -29.52 -5.01 5.29
CA ASN A 44 -30.46 -3.97 5.71
C ASN A 44 -30.47 -2.73 4.80
N TYR A 45 -29.39 -2.54 4.02
CA TYR A 45 -29.19 -1.37 3.16
C TYR A 45 -29.32 -1.68 1.66
N GLY A 46 -29.59 -2.94 1.30
CA GLY A 46 -29.73 -3.38 -0.08
C GLY A 46 -29.25 -4.81 -0.31
N ARG A 47 -29.58 -5.37 -1.49
CA ARG A 47 -29.19 -6.75 -1.83
C ARG A 47 -27.66 -6.91 -1.87
N ILE A 48 -27.16 -7.85 -1.09
CA ILE A 48 -25.74 -8.20 -1.03
C ILE A 48 -25.58 -9.70 -0.77
N GLU A 49 -24.46 -10.27 -1.21
CA GLU A 49 -24.09 -11.67 -0.98
C GLU A 49 -22.70 -11.72 -0.35
N GLY A 50 -22.37 -12.79 0.39
CA GLY A 50 -21.08 -12.91 1.08
C GLY A 50 -19.86 -12.81 0.13
N LYS A 51 -20.00 -13.29 -1.11
CA LYS A 51 -18.96 -13.14 -2.14
C LYS A 51 -18.62 -11.67 -2.43
N ASN A 52 -19.62 -10.78 -2.36
CA ASN A 52 -19.41 -9.35 -2.61
C ASN A 52 -18.56 -8.74 -1.50
N VAL A 53 -18.85 -9.06 -0.24
CA VAL A 53 -18.06 -8.62 0.92
C VAL A 53 -16.64 -9.15 0.82
N PHE A 54 -16.47 -10.45 0.59
CA PHE A 54 -15.17 -11.08 0.39
C PHE A 54 -14.34 -10.38 -0.69
N TYR A 55 -14.92 -10.21 -1.89
CA TYR A 55 -14.23 -9.54 -2.99
C TYR A 55 -13.99 -8.06 -2.74
N TRP A 56 -14.86 -7.37 -2.02
CA TRP A 56 -14.64 -5.97 -1.68
C TRP A 56 -13.37 -5.81 -0.84
N PHE A 57 -13.18 -6.64 0.20
CA PHE A 57 -11.97 -6.62 1.03
C PHE A 57 -10.72 -7.05 0.25
N GLN A 58 -10.84 -8.05 -0.63
CA GLN A 58 -9.73 -8.44 -1.50
C GLN A 58 -9.35 -7.32 -2.48
N ASN A 59 -10.33 -6.72 -3.16
CA ASN A 59 -10.13 -5.65 -4.11
C ASN A 59 -9.54 -4.41 -3.45
N HIS A 60 -9.97 -4.07 -2.23
CA HIS A 60 -9.39 -2.96 -1.48
C HIS A 60 -7.88 -3.16 -1.27
N LYS A 61 -7.47 -4.33 -0.76
CA LYS A 61 -6.04 -4.65 -0.61
C LYS A 61 -5.29 -4.65 -1.94
N ALA A 62 -5.91 -5.17 -3.00
CA ALA A 62 -5.31 -5.19 -4.33
C ALA A 62 -5.09 -3.76 -4.86
N ARG A 63 -6.07 -2.87 -4.69
CA ARG A 63 -5.98 -1.46 -5.07
C ARG A 63 -4.87 -0.74 -4.30
N GLU A 64 -4.76 -0.95 -3.00
CA GLU A 64 -3.70 -0.35 -2.17
C GLU A 64 -2.31 -0.80 -2.63
N ARG A 65 -2.12 -2.11 -2.84
CA ARG A 65 -0.87 -2.65 -3.38
C ARG A 65 -0.57 -2.10 -4.78
N GLN A 66 -1.60 -1.95 -5.62
CA GLN A 66 -1.44 -1.40 -6.96
C GLN A 66 -1.06 0.08 -6.93
N LYS A 67 -1.64 0.89 -6.04
CA LYS A 67 -1.25 2.29 -5.82
C LYS A 67 0.22 2.38 -5.44
N LEU A 68 0.68 1.55 -4.49
CA LEU A 68 2.09 1.50 -4.10
C LEU A 68 3.01 1.16 -5.28
N ARG A 69 2.68 0.09 -6.03
CA ARG A 69 3.44 -0.30 -7.22
C ARG A 69 3.52 0.82 -8.25
N ARG A 70 2.40 1.49 -8.56
CA ARG A 70 2.38 2.61 -9.53
C ARG A 70 3.24 3.78 -9.06
N ARG A 71 3.24 4.11 -7.77
CA ARG A 71 4.12 5.15 -7.19
C ARG A 71 5.59 4.78 -7.34
N LEU A 72 5.96 3.55 -7.00
CA LEU A 72 7.34 3.06 -7.13
C LEU A 72 7.81 3.03 -8.59
N SER A 73 6.98 2.51 -9.50
CA SER A 73 7.30 2.50 -10.93
C SER A 73 7.49 3.90 -11.50
N ARG A 74 6.63 4.87 -11.13
CA ARG A 74 6.77 6.27 -11.54
C ARG A 74 8.07 6.87 -10.99
N HIS A 75 8.41 6.59 -9.74
CA HIS A 75 9.64 7.09 -9.13
C HIS A 75 10.88 6.55 -9.84
N TYR A 76 10.92 5.24 -10.12
CA TYR A 76 12.01 4.63 -10.88
C TYR A 76 12.15 5.23 -12.28
N GLN A 77 11.02 5.48 -12.96
CA GLN A 77 11.03 6.14 -14.26
C GLN A 77 11.63 7.56 -14.19
N LEU A 78 11.30 8.34 -13.15
CA LEU A 78 11.86 9.68 -12.95
C LEU A 78 13.38 9.64 -12.68
N LEU A 79 13.86 8.69 -11.86
CA LEU A 79 15.29 8.51 -11.59
C LEU A 79 16.07 8.18 -12.87
N CYS A 80 15.55 7.30 -13.73
CA CYS A 80 16.19 6.96 -14.99
C CYS A 80 16.11 8.06 -16.06
N SER A 81 15.18 9.02 -15.92
CA SER A 81 14.94 10.07 -16.93
C SER A 81 15.72 11.37 -16.68
N GLY A 82 16.57 11.43 -15.64
CA GLY A 82 17.44 12.58 -15.37
C GLY A 82 16.72 13.89 -15.00
N HIS A 83 15.42 13.86 -14.72
CA HIS A 83 14.66 15.03 -14.27
C HIS A 83 14.72 15.16 -12.75
N SER A 84 15.14 16.33 -12.26
CA SER A 84 15.21 16.66 -10.84
C SER A 84 13.84 16.49 -10.16
N LEU A 85 13.83 15.72 -9.08
CA LEU A 85 12.62 15.35 -8.35
C LEU A 85 11.97 16.61 -7.73
N PRO A 86 10.69 16.94 -8.02
CA PRO A 86 10.03 18.05 -7.34
C PRO A 86 9.92 17.76 -5.85
N HIS A 87 10.42 18.67 -5.01
CA HIS A 87 10.50 18.58 -3.55
C HIS A 87 9.17 18.15 -2.88
N HIS A 88 8.03 18.46 -3.49
CA HIS A 88 6.70 18.03 -3.04
C HIS A 88 6.53 16.49 -2.98
N GLN A 89 7.14 15.72 -3.88
CA GLN A 89 6.96 14.25 -3.88
C GLN A 89 7.70 13.54 -2.73
N LEU A 90 8.76 14.15 -2.19
CA LEU A 90 9.49 13.59 -1.04
C LEU A 90 8.68 13.65 0.26
N TYR A 91 7.89 14.72 0.46
CA TYR A 91 7.05 14.85 1.67
C TYR A 91 5.87 13.88 1.73
N CYS A 92 5.35 13.41 0.58
CA CYS A 92 4.24 12.44 0.55
C CYS A 92 4.66 11.00 0.94
N MET A 93 5.95 10.76 1.21
CA MET A 93 6.45 9.46 1.67
C MET A 93 6.74 9.42 3.18
N GLN A 94 6.63 10.54 3.89
CA GLN A 94 6.92 10.61 5.33
C GLN A 94 5.70 10.30 6.22
N ASP A 95 4.47 10.39 5.70
CA ASP A 95 3.23 10.10 6.46
C ASP A 95 2.97 8.59 6.67
N ALA A 96 3.86 7.72 6.20
CA ALA A 96 3.71 6.26 6.33
C ALA A 96 4.56 5.63 7.45
N THR A 97 5.40 6.42 8.14
CA THR A 97 6.23 5.93 9.25
C THR A 97 6.11 6.82 10.49
N ALA A 98 5.15 6.45 11.34
CA ALA A 98 5.22 6.46 12.81
C ALA A 98 5.42 7.78 13.59
N PHE A 99 4.49 7.99 14.53
CA PHE A 99 4.66 8.45 15.92
C PHE A 99 5.27 9.85 16.21
N PRO A 100 4.66 10.65 17.12
CA PRO A 100 5.23 11.91 17.56
C PRO A 100 6.35 11.64 18.57
N GLN A 101 7.61 11.86 18.19
CA GLN A 101 8.70 11.99 19.16
C GLN A 101 8.99 13.47 19.41
N SER A 102 8.90 13.81 20.71
CA SER A 102 9.20 15.11 21.29
C SER A 102 10.51 15.72 20.81
N ARG A 103 10.45 17.03 20.54
CA ARG A 103 11.57 17.99 20.53
C ARG A 103 12.61 17.67 21.60
N HIS A 104 13.89 17.57 21.22
CA HIS A 104 15.04 18.08 22.01
C HIS A 104 16.27 18.33 21.08
N HIS A 105 16.57 19.63 20.90
CA HIS A 105 17.83 20.36 20.58
C HIS A 105 19.09 19.74 19.91
N ALA A 106 19.59 20.48 18.89
CA ALA A 106 20.98 20.93 18.56
C ALA A 106 22.19 19.94 18.64
N THR A 107 23.03 19.76 17.60
CA THR A 107 23.94 20.74 16.95
C THR A 107 24.51 20.17 15.62
N PRO A 108 25.07 20.98 14.69
CA PRO A 108 25.72 20.51 13.47
C PRO A 108 27.26 20.45 13.63
N THR A 109 27.91 19.42 13.10
CA THR A 109 29.37 19.43 12.94
C THR A 109 29.75 18.91 11.56
N HIS A 110 30.37 19.82 10.80
CA HIS A 110 31.02 19.63 9.51
C HIS A 110 32.07 18.52 9.56
N SER A 111 32.19 17.71 8.51
CA SER A 111 33.48 17.14 8.06
C SER A 111 33.35 16.61 6.63
N LEU A 112 33.92 17.36 5.69
CA LEU A 112 34.15 16.96 4.31
C LEU A 112 35.29 15.93 4.26
N HIS A 113 35.09 14.80 3.58
CA HIS A 113 36.20 14.13 2.90
C HIS A 113 35.71 13.32 1.71
N LEU A 114 35.80 13.93 0.53
CA LEU A 114 35.88 13.22 -0.75
C LEU A 114 37.30 12.65 -0.85
N VAL A 115 37.43 11.33 -0.93
CA VAL A 115 38.63 10.70 -1.48
C VAL A 115 38.21 9.64 -2.50
N LEU A 116 38.30 10.03 -3.76
CA LEU A 116 38.57 9.17 -4.92
C LEU A 116 39.86 8.40 -4.67
N HIS A 117 39.86 7.08 -4.59
CA HIS A 117 40.95 6.18 -5.03
C HIS A 117 40.33 4.77 -5.19
N SER A 118 40.02 4.33 -6.41
CA SER A 118 40.89 3.48 -7.26
C SER A 118 41.07 2.06 -6.69
N HIS A 119 40.47 1.08 -7.39
CA HIS A 119 40.63 -0.36 -7.21
C HIS A 119 42.10 -0.80 -7.19
N PRO A 120 42.41 -1.93 -6.54
CA PRO A 120 42.87 -3.04 -7.38
C PRO A 120 42.30 -4.42 -7.02
N THR A 121 42.46 -5.25 -8.04
CA THR A 121 42.09 -6.63 -8.33
C THR A 121 42.71 -7.74 -7.46
N LEU A 122 41.94 -8.83 -7.35
CA LEU A 122 42.29 -10.27 -7.33
C LEU A 122 43.01 -10.88 -6.11
N PHE A 123 42.36 -11.89 -5.51
CA PHE A 123 43.01 -13.18 -5.22
C PHE A 123 41.96 -14.31 -5.05
N LEU A 124 42.05 -15.33 -5.92
CA LEU A 124 41.38 -16.64 -5.79
C LEU A 124 42.34 -17.58 -5.02
N PRO A 125 41.88 -18.45 -4.10
CA PRO A 125 42.75 -19.50 -3.55
C PRO A 125 42.71 -20.76 -4.42
N SER A 126 43.89 -21.33 -4.69
CA SER A 126 44.08 -22.66 -5.28
C SER A 126 43.81 -23.75 -4.25
N HIS A 127 43.13 -24.81 -4.67
CA HIS A 127 43.11 -26.12 -3.99
C HIS A 127 44.17 -27.03 -4.61
N GLN A 128 45.08 -27.53 -3.77
CA GLN A 128 45.51 -28.92 -3.79
C GLN A 128 45.79 -29.36 -2.36
#